data_AF-A0A1H3P3H2-F1
#
_entry.id   AF-A0A1H3P3H2-F1
#
_cell.length_a   1.000
_cell.length_b   1.000
_cell.length_c   1.000
_cell.angle_alpha   90.00
_cell.angle_beta   90.00
_cell.angle_gamma   90.00
#
_symmetry.space_group_name_H-M   'P 1'
#
loop_
_entity.id
_entity.type
_entity.pdbx_description
1 polymer ?
#
loop_
_entity_poly.entity_id
_entity_poly.type
_entity_poly.pdbx_seq_one_letter_code
_entity_poly.pdbx_strand_id
1 'polypeptide(L)'
;MARCAIEPDFFVRDMLTWALTRLPPEITLPKLRAELRSGRAQARSQALHTLSKIGDRSAWPAITPSLLHDADDQVARSAWRAAVVLVPDGEREALAAELAAQFGRGDREVRLSLSRALAALGDVAAPVLRAALGHHDPTVRAHASATQRLLHDPDAGFDLAVDEATRVVALGPDREEPTAC
;
A
#
# COMPACT_ATOMS: atom_id res chain seq x y z
N MET A 1 -21.03 5.57 0.36
CA MET A 1 -20.06 5.44 1.47
C MET A 1 -20.40 4.31 2.41
N ALA A 2 -21.59 4.30 3.04
CA ALA A 2 -21.95 3.25 4.00
C ALA A 2 -21.71 1.81 3.48
N ARG A 3 -22.06 1.50 2.22
CA ARG A 3 -21.79 0.17 1.65
C ARG A 3 -20.31 -0.10 1.40
N CYS A 4 -19.55 0.86 0.87
CA CYS A 4 -18.10 0.74 0.67
C CYS A 4 -17.35 0.40 1.98
N ALA A 5 -17.85 0.91 3.11
CA ALA A 5 -17.25 0.70 4.42
C ALA A 5 -17.36 -0.74 4.95
N ILE A 6 -18.33 -1.53 4.48
CA ILE A 6 -18.68 -2.83 5.09
C ILE A 6 -18.82 -3.98 4.08
N GLU A 7 -18.86 -3.70 2.78
CA GLU A 7 -19.00 -4.73 1.74
C GLU A 7 -17.88 -5.78 1.81
N PRO A 8 -18.16 -7.06 2.11
CA PRO A 8 -17.12 -8.08 2.23
C PRO A 8 -16.55 -8.54 0.87
N ASP A 9 -17.30 -8.42 -0.22
CA ASP A 9 -16.85 -8.88 -1.54
C ASP A 9 -15.89 -7.87 -2.18
N PHE A 10 -14.69 -8.33 -2.53
CA PHE A 10 -13.67 -7.49 -3.16
C PHE A 10 -14.12 -6.92 -4.51
N PHE A 11 -14.74 -7.73 -5.37
CA PHE A 11 -15.19 -7.30 -6.69
C PHE A 11 -16.31 -6.28 -6.57
N VAL A 12 -17.23 -6.45 -5.61
CA VAL A 12 -18.28 -5.45 -5.35
C VAL A 12 -17.66 -4.15 -4.84
N ARG A 13 -16.66 -4.19 -3.94
CA ARG A 13 -15.94 -2.98 -3.51
C ARG A 13 -15.22 -2.28 -4.66
N ASP A 14 -14.61 -3.04 -5.56
CA ASP A 14 -13.93 -2.48 -6.74
C ASP A 14 -14.94 -1.83 -7.70
N MET A 15 -16.11 -2.44 -7.90
CA MET A 15 -17.21 -1.84 -8.66
C MET A 15 -17.78 -0.58 -8.01
N LEU A 16 -17.89 -0.57 -6.67
CA LEU A 16 -18.27 0.64 -5.93
C LEU A 16 -17.22 1.74 -6.09
N THR A 17 -15.93 1.39 -6.06
CA THR A 17 -14.84 2.34 -6.32
C THR A 17 -14.95 2.91 -7.73
N TRP A 18 -15.14 2.05 -8.75
CA TRP A 18 -15.34 2.49 -10.13
C TRP A 18 -16.56 3.40 -10.29
N ALA A 19 -17.68 3.10 -9.61
CA ALA A 19 -18.85 3.97 -9.65
C ALA A 19 -18.56 5.34 -9.01
N LEU A 20 -17.81 5.39 -7.92
CA LEU A 20 -17.45 6.63 -7.23
C LEU A 20 -16.50 7.50 -8.06
N THR A 21 -15.58 6.94 -8.84
CA THR A 21 -14.68 7.71 -9.71
C THR A 21 -15.41 8.39 -10.88
N ARG A 22 -16.66 8.00 -11.16
CA ARG A 22 -17.52 8.63 -12.18
C ARG A 22 -18.36 9.80 -11.66
N LEU A 23 -18.35 10.05 -10.36
CA LEU A 23 -19.09 11.16 -9.75
C LEU A 23 -18.19 12.40 -9.59
N PRO A 24 -18.78 13.62 -9.57
CA PRO A 24 -18.02 14.85 -9.37
C PRO A 24 -17.18 14.83 -8.06
N PRO A 25 -15.89 15.22 -8.10
CA PRO A 25 -15.01 15.26 -6.93
C PRO A 25 -15.56 16.08 -5.76
N GLU A 26 -16.31 17.15 -6.04
CA GLU A 26 -16.90 18.05 -5.04
C GLU A 26 -17.91 17.31 -4.15
N ILE A 27 -18.52 16.24 -4.67
CA ILE A 27 -19.48 15.40 -3.96
C ILE A 27 -18.78 14.23 -3.25
N THR A 28 -17.77 13.64 -3.90
CA THR A 28 -17.13 12.40 -3.42
C THR A 28 -16.03 12.66 -2.42
N LEU A 29 -15.15 13.65 -2.65
CA LEU A 29 -13.99 13.91 -1.81
C LEU A 29 -14.34 14.20 -0.34
N PRO A 30 -15.34 15.06 -0.01
CA PRO A 30 -15.69 15.30 1.39
C PRO A 30 -16.11 14.02 2.13
N LYS A 31 -16.83 13.15 1.42
CA LYS A 31 -17.31 11.88 1.96
C LYS A 31 -16.16 10.88 2.16
N LEU A 32 -15.24 10.78 1.21
CA LEU A 32 -14.05 9.92 1.33
C LEU A 32 -13.14 10.39 2.46
N ARG A 33 -12.91 11.71 2.60
CA ARG A 33 -12.13 12.29 3.70
C ARG A 33 -12.74 12.00 5.07
N ALA A 34 -14.06 11.92 5.17
CA ALA A 34 -14.73 11.51 6.42
C ALA A 34 -14.45 10.04 6.76
N GLU A 35 -14.48 9.15 5.78
CA GLU A 35 -14.21 7.71 5.98
C GLU A 35 -12.77 7.41 6.40
N LEU A 36 -11.79 8.27 6.07
CA LEU A 36 -10.41 8.14 6.57
C LEU A 36 -10.31 8.19 8.10
N ARG A 37 -11.30 8.77 8.79
CA ARG A 37 -11.38 8.83 10.26
C ARG A 37 -12.24 7.71 10.86
N SER A 38 -12.70 6.77 10.05
CA SER A 38 -13.53 5.66 10.52
C SER A 38 -12.75 4.72 11.45
N GLY A 39 -13.40 4.25 12.50
CA GLY A 39 -12.86 3.19 13.37
C GLY A 39 -12.69 1.84 12.65
N ARG A 40 -13.28 1.67 11.46
CA ARG A 40 -13.19 0.44 10.67
C ARG A 40 -12.04 0.53 9.66
N ALA A 41 -11.08 -0.40 9.76
CA ALA A 41 -9.95 -0.49 8.84
C ALA A 41 -10.38 -0.61 7.38
N GLN A 42 -11.41 -1.43 7.08
CA GLN A 42 -11.94 -1.58 5.72
C GLN A 42 -12.46 -0.25 5.13
N ALA A 43 -13.09 0.59 5.95
CA ALA A 43 -13.57 1.89 5.49
C ALA A 43 -12.41 2.82 5.13
N ARG A 44 -11.38 2.88 5.99
CA ARG A 44 -10.16 3.67 5.74
C ARG A 44 -9.44 3.19 4.48
N SER A 45 -9.19 1.89 4.35
CA SER A 45 -8.48 1.31 3.20
C SER A 45 -9.25 1.50 1.88
N GLN A 46 -10.57 1.35 1.88
CA GLN A 46 -11.40 1.63 0.70
C GLN A 46 -11.43 3.11 0.32
N ALA A 47 -11.49 4.00 1.30
CA ALA A 47 -11.43 5.43 1.04
C ALA A 47 -10.09 5.83 0.41
N LEU A 48 -8.97 5.35 0.97
CA LEU A 48 -7.62 5.54 0.43
C LEU A 48 -7.49 4.97 -0.99
N HIS A 49 -8.01 3.76 -1.22
CA HIS A 49 -8.02 3.15 -2.54
C HIS A 49 -8.79 4.00 -3.55
N THR A 50 -9.99 4.47 -3.20
CA THR A 50 -10.79 5.32 -4.07
C THR A 50 -10.10 6.66 -4.36
N LEU A 51 -9.51 7.29 -3.33
CA LEU A 51 -8.75 8.54 -3.51
C LEU A 51 -7.58 8.36 -4.48
N SER A 52 -6.86 7.22 -4.40
CA SER A 52 -5.78 6.90 -5.35
C SER A 52 -6.26 6.75 -6.80
N LYS A 53 -7.53 6.33 -7.00
CA LYS A 53 -8.14 6.19 -8.34
C LYS A 53 -8.71 7.50 -8.86
N ILE A 54 -9.16 8.39 -7.98
CA ILE A 54 -9.59 9.74 -8.35
C ILE A 54 -8.36 10.59 -8.74
N GLY A 55 -7.26 10.50 -7.97
CA GLY A 55 -6.02 11.21 -8.28
C GLY A 55 -6.06 12.73 -8.05
N ASP A 56 -7.11 13.25 -7.42
CA ASP A 56 -7.23 14.67 -7.10
C ASP A 56 -6.30 15.05 -5.94
N ARG A 57 -5.22 15.76 -6.27
CA ARG A 57 -4.18 16.19 -5.32
C ARG A 57 -4.70 17.08 -4.19
N SER A 58 -5.88 17.69 -4.31
CA SER A 58 -6.51 18.42 -3.19
C SER A 58 -6.79 17.52 -1.98
N ALA A 59 -6.83 16.19 -2.16
CA ALA A 59 -6.97 15.22 -1.09
C ALA A 59 -5.68 14.97 -0.29
N TRP A 60 -4.51 15.42 -0.76
CA TRP A 60 -3.22 15.21 -0.10
C TRP A 60 -3.21 15.57 1.40
N PRO A 61 -3.75 16.73 1.85
CA PRO A 61 -3.74 17.09 3.27
C PRO A 61 -4.51 16.11 4.18
N ALA A 62 -5.33 15.22 3.60
CA ALA A 62 -6.05 14.19 4.35
C ALA A 62 -5.24 12.89 4.53
N ILE A 63 -4.11 12.73 3.83
CA ILE A 63 -3.21 11.58 3.97
C ILE A 63 -2.23 11.88 5.11
N THR A 64 -2.64 11.55 6.34
CA THR A 64 -1.86 11.86 7.54
C THR A 64 -0.80 10.80 7.85
N PRO A 65 0.24 11.13 8.66
CA PRO A 65 1.18 10.14 9.17
C PRO A 65 0.49 8.96 9.86
N SER A 66 -0.60 9.20 10.60
CA SER A 66 -1.36 8.12 11.25
C SER A 66 -1.93 7.09 10.27
N LEU A 67 -2.20 7.45 9.02
CA LEU A 67 -2.64 6.51 7.97
C LEU A 67 -1.44 5.79 7.35
N LEU A 68 -0.31 6.47 7.16
CA LEU A 68 0.94 5.88 6.65
C LEU A 68 1.54 4.86 7.63
N HIS A 69 1.31 5.06 8.93
CA HIS A 69 1.75 4.21 10.03
C HIS A 69 0.59 3.45 10.71
N ASP A 70 -0.57 3.34 10.06
CA ASP A 70 -1.75 2.69 10.65
C ASP A 70 -1.39 1.27 11.13
N ALA A 71 -1.95 0.81 12.25
CA ALA A 71 -1.64 -0.52 12.79
C ALA A 71 -2.14 -1.64 11.86
N ASP A 72 -3.17 -1.38 11.06
CA ASP A 72 -3.67 -2.31 10.06
C ASP A 72 -2.83 -2.20 8.77
N ASP A 73 -2.19 -3.31 8.39
CA ASP A 73 -1.34 -3.36 7.19
C ASP A 73 -2.09 -3.04 5.89
N GLN A 74 -3.37 -3.40 5.76
CA GLN A 74 -4.15 -3.06 4.57
C GLN A 74 -4.42 -1.56 4.47
N VAL A 75 -4.62 -0.89 5.60
CA VAL A 75 -4.74 0.57 5.64
C VAL A 75 -3.41 1.22 5.27
N ALA A 76 -2.30 0.82 5.90
CA ALA A 76 -0.98 1.36 5.61
C ALA A 76 -0.59 1.19 4.13
N ARG A 77 -0.75 -0.03 3.57
CA ARG A 77 -0.52 -0.30 2.13
C ARG A 77 -1.38 0.57 1.22
N SER A 78 -2.63 0.82 1.60
CA SER A 78 -3.53 1.68 0.82
C SER A 78 -3.13 3.15 0.94
N ALA A 79 -2.65 3.57 2.11
CA ALA A 79 -2.17 4.92 2.36
C ALA A 79 -0.92 5.19 1.54
N TRP A 80 0.05 4.28 1.50
CA TRP A 80 1.27 4.44 0.70
C TRP A 80 0.96 4.58 -0.79
N ARG A 81 0.07 3.74 -1.34
CA ARG A 81 -0.38 3.83 -2.74
C ARG A 81 -1.08 5.14 -3.05
N ALA A 82 -1.95 5.61 -2.16
CA ALA A 82 -2.62 6.90 -2.34
C ALA A 82 -1.64 8.07 -2.21
N ALA A 83 -0.72 8.02 -1.24
CA ALA A 83 0.24 9.07 -0.96
C ALA A 83 1.12 9.37 -2.17
N VAL A 84 1.72 8.34 -2.78
CA VAL A 84 2.63 8.52 -3.92
C VAL A 84 1.94 9.01 -5.19
N VAL A 85 0.61 8.84 -5.29
CA VAL A 85 -0.21 9.40 -6.38
C VAL A 85 -0.54 10.87 -6.11
N LEU A 86 -0.85 11.22 -4.86
CA LEU A 86 -1.44 12.52 -4.50
C LEU A 86 -0.40 13.55 -4.05
N VAL A 87 0.80 13.13 -3.65
CA VAL A 87 1.85 13.99 -3.11
C VAL A 87 2.23 15.11 -4.11
N PRO A 88 2.24 16.39 -3.68
CA PRO A 88 2.76 17.48 -4.48
C PRO A 88 4.28 17.41 -4.56
N ASP A 89 4.87 17.96 -5.62
CA ASP A 89 6.31 17.78 -5.91
C ASP A 89 7.22 18.25 -4.76
N GLY A 90 6.84 19.33 -4.06
CA GLY A 90 7.58 19.87 -2.92
C GLY A 90 7.52 19.04 -1.63
N GLU A 91 6.68 18.00 -1.55
CA GLU A 91 6.53 17.15 -0.36
C GLU A 91 7.00 15.70 -0.59
N ARG A 92 7.52 15.39 -1.79
CA ARG A 92 7.97 14.03 -2.14
C ARG A 92 9.10 13.53 -1.24
N GLU A 93 10.04 14.40 -0.86
CA GLU A 93 11.15 14.06 0.04
C GLU A 93 10.66 13.72 1.45
N ALA A 94 9.73 14.52 1.98
CA ALA A 94 9.12 14.28 3.28
C ALA A 94 8.35 12.95 3.27
N LEU A 95 7.56 12.68 2.23
CA LEU A 95 6.88 11.39 2.08
C LEU A 95 7.88 10.22 2.00
N ALA A 96 8.99 10.37 1.27
CA ALA A 96 10.01 9.32 1.21
C ALA A 96 10.58 8.99 2.61
N ALA A 97 10.79 10.01 3.45
CA ALA A 97 11.25 9.82 4.83
C ALA A 97 10.21 9.07 5.69
N GLU A 98 8.93 9.47 5.62
CA GLU A 98 7.83 8.79 6.33
C GLU A 98 7.71 7.31 5.90
N LEU A 99 7.77 7.04 4.59
CA LEU A 99 7.73 5.67 4.07
C LEU A 99 8.95 4.85 4.50
N ALA A 100 10.15 5.44 4.53
CA ALA A 100 11.36 4.75 4.94
C ALA A 100 11.31 4.30 6.41
N ALA A 101 10.59 5.00 7.28
CA ALA A 101 10.36 4.56 8.65
C ALA A 101 9.52 3.27 8.75
N GLN A 102 8.99 2.75 7.64
CA GLN A 102 8.25 1.48 7.57
C GLN A 102 9.08 0.32 6.99
N PHE A 103 10.38 0.50 6.74
CA PHE A 103 11.23 -0.63 6.35
C PHE A 103 11.20 -1.75 7.39
N GLY A 104 11.29 -2.98 6.91
CA GLY A 104 11.11 -4.20 7.72
C GLY A 104 9.68 -4.53 8.20
N ARG A 105 8.71 -3.63 8.06
CA ARG A 105 7.32 -3.86 8.48
C ARG A 105 6.66 -5.04 7.76
N GLY A 106 5.95 -5.87 8.53
CA GLY A 106 5.06 -6.90 8.02
C GLY A 106 5.77 -8.00 7.24
N ASP A 107 4.95 -8.78 6.54
CA ASP A 107 5.39 -9.87 5.69
C ASP A 107 5.93 -9.39 4.34
N ARG A 108 6.19 -10.34 3.44
CA ARG A 108 6.71 -10.07 2.11
C ARG A 108 5.79 -9.18 1.26
N GLU A 109 4.47 -9.37 1.31
CA GLU A 109 3.54 -8.56 0.52
C GLU A 109 3.51 -7.11 1.00
N VAL A 110 3.51 -6.91 2.33
CA VAL A 110 3.56 -5.57 2.92
C VAL A 110 4.86 -4.88 2.49
N ARG A 111 5.99 -5.57 2.59
CA ARG A 111 7.30 -5.04 2.16
C ARG A 111 7.33 -4.72 0.67
N LEU A 112 6.80 -5.59 -0.18
CA LEU A 112 6.71 -5.33 -1.62
C LEU A 112 5.85 -4.10 -1.94
N SER A 113 4.74 -3.91 -1.22
CA SER A 113 3.90 -2.72 -1.35
C SER A 113 4.64 -1.43 -0.98
N LEU A 114 5.43 -1.45 0.11
CA LEU A 114 6.26 -0.31 0.50
C LEU A 114 7.34 -0.03 -0.55
N SER A 115 8.00 -1.09 -1.02
CA SER A 115 9.04 -1.01 -2.05
C SER A 115 8.51 -0.37 -3.34
N ARG A 116 7.31 -0.77 -3.79
CA ARG A 116 6.65 -0.17 -4.97
C ARG A 116 6.29 1.31 -4.74
N ALA A 117 5.86 1.67 -3.54
CA ALA A 117 5.57 3.07 -3.21
C ALA A 117 6.85 3.93 -3.26
N LEU A 118 7.93 3.47 -2.63
CA LEU A 118 9.23 4.14 -2.70
C LEU A 118 9.75 4.21 -4.14
N ALA A 119 9.56 3.14 -4.93
CA ALA A 119 9.93 3.15 -6.35
C ALA A 119 9.14 4.19 -7.16
N ALA A 120 7.86 4.37 -6.89
CA ALA A 120 7.02 5.40 -7.52
C ALA A 120 7.44 6.84 -7.16
N LEU A 121 8.20 7.03 -6.08
CA LEU A 121 8.81 8.33 -5.75
C LEU A 121 10.05 8.64 -6.62
N GLY A 122 10.62 7.65 -7.30
CA GLY A 122 11.79 7.79 -8.16
C GLY A 122 13.05 8.17 -7.37
N ASP A 123 13.91 8.99 -7.98
CA ASP A 123 15.22 9.37 -7.42
C ASP A 123 15.13 10.07 -6.06
N VAL A 124 13.98 10.67 -5.73
CA VAL A 124 13.71 11.29 -4.43
C VAL A 124 13.85 10.28 -3.27
N ALA A 125 13.63 8.98 -3.53
CA ALA A 125 13.80 7.94 -2.51
C ALA A 125 15.27 7.50 -2.30
N ALA A 126 16.21 7.91 -3.17
CA ALA A 126 17.60 7.44 -3.11
C ALA A 126 18.32 7.74 -1.78
N PRO A 127 18.17 8.93 -1.15
CA PRO A 127 18.83 9.22 0.14
C PRO A 127 18.33 8.30 1.26
N VAL A 128 17.01 8.10 1.37
CA VAL A 128 16.42 7.28 2.44
C VAL A 128 16.72 5.80 2.24
N LEU A 129 16.80 5.32 1.00
CA LEU A 129 17.23 3.96 0.68
C LEU A 129 18.68 3.73 1.08
N ARG A 130 19.58 4.67 0.78
CA ARG A 130 20.99 4.57 1.16
C ARG A 130 21.16 4.50 2.68
N ALA A 131 20.39 5.30 3.43
CA ALA A 131 20.37 5.23 4.88
C ALA A 131 19.88 3.87 5.39
N ALA A 132 18.79 3.34 4.81
CA ALA A 132 18.22 2.06 5.19
C ALA A 132 19.14 0.85 4.89
N LEU A 133 19.94 0.91 3.82
CA LEU A 133 20.96 -0.10 3.50
C LEU A 133 22.07 -0.17 4.55
N GLY A 134 22.38 0.95 5.22
CA GLY A 134 23.33 1.04 6.32
C GLY A 134 22.73 0.83 7.71
N HIS A 135 21.43 0.52 7.82
CA HIS A 135 20.74 0.44 9.09
C HIS A 135 21.26 -0.72 9.96
N HIS A 136 21.21 -0.61 11.30
CA HIS A 136 21.73 -1.65 12.20
C HIS A 136 20.84 -2.91 12.24
N ASP A 137 19.52 -2.76 12.06
CA ASP A 137 18.58 -3.87 11.94
C ASP A 137 18.76 -4.61 10.59
N PRO A 138 19.10 -5.92 10.60
CA PRO A 138 19.24 -6.73 9.38
C PRO A 138 17.96 -6.81 8.55
N THR A 139 16.79 -6.76 9.17
CA THR A 139 15.48 -6.83 8.49
C THR A 139 15.26 -5.58 7.64
N VAL A 140 15.58 -4.41 8.19
CA VAL A 140 15.54 -3.12 7.48
C VAL A 140 16.51 -3.14 6.31
N ARG A 141 17.78 -3.56 6.53
CA ARG A 141 18.78 -3.66 5.45
C ARG A 141 18.33 -4.60 4.34
N ALA A 142 17.82 -5.79 4.69
CA ALA A 142 17.37 -6.78 3.72
C ALA A 142 16.20 -6.26 2.86
N HIS A 143 15.24 -5.58 3.50
CA HIS A 143 14.14 -4.95 2.78
C HIS A 143 14.66 -3.83 1.86
N ALA A 144 15.49 -2.92 2.35
CA ALA A 144 16.08 -1.84 1.54
C ALA A 144 16.87 -2.37 0.34
N SER A 145 17.64 -3.44 0.50
CA SER A 145 18.33 -4.13 -0.61
C SER A 145 17.36 -4.70 -1.64
N ALA A 146 16.24 -5.27 -1.21
CA ALA A 146 15.20 -5.74 -2.13
C ALA A 146 14.54 -4.59 -2.89
N THR A 147 14.25 -3.47 -2.22
CA THR A 147 13.70 -2.26 -2.83
C THR A 147 14.69 -1.65 -3.83
N GLN A 148 15.98 -1.61 -3.50
CA GLN A 148 17.01 -1.12 -4.41
C GLN A 148 17.06 -1.98 -5.68
N ARG A 149 16.98 -3.31 -5.58
CA ARG A 149 16.91 -4.19 -6.76
C ARG A 149 15.68 -3.89 -7.63
N LEU A 150 14.49 -3.75 -7.01
CA LEU A 150 13.27 -3.41 -7.72
C LEU A 150 13.36 -2.07 -8.49
N LEU A 151 14.10 -1.10 -7.95
CA LEU A 151 14.33 0.19 -8.61
C LEU A 151 15.21 0.10 -9.85
N HIS A 152 16.21 -0.79 -9.84
CA HIS A 152 17.14 -0.96 -10.97
C HIS A 152 16.58 -1.93 -12.01
N ASP A 153 15.72 -2.84 -11.59
CA ASP A 153 15.04 -3.82 -12.41
C ASP A 153 13.55 -3.90 -12.00
N PRO A 154 12.68 -3.11 -12.63
CA PRO A 154 11.25 -3.11 -12.35
C PRO A 154 10.58 -4.46 -12.63
N ASP A 155 11.15 -5.27 -13.53
CA ASP A 155 10.64 -6.59 -13.93
C ASP A 155 11.02 -7.68 -12.91
N ALA A 156 12.10 -7.49 -12.12
CA ALA A 156 12.42 -8.38 -10.99
C ALA A 156 11.31 -8.46 -9.92
N GLY A 157 10.43 -7.46 -9.85
CA GLY A 157 9.23 -7.52 -9.02
C GLY A 157 8.17 -8.53 -9.52
N PHE A 158 8.26 -8.94 -10.78
CA PHE A 158 7.37 -9.89 -11.44
C PHE A 158 7.85 -11.33 -11.22
N ASP A 159 9.16 -11.60 -11.36
CA ASP A 159 9.77 -12.92 -11.16
C ASP A 159 9.53 -13.47 -9.74
N LEU A 160 9.61 -12.58 -8.76
CA LEU A 160 9.32 -12.87 -7.37
C LEU A 160 7.86 -13.33 -7.13
N ALA A 161 6.88 -12.84 -7.89
CA ALA A 161 5.48 -13.27 -7.78
C ALA A 161 5.22 -14.59 -8.50
N VAL A 162 5.93 -14.86 -9.60
CA VAL A 162 5.85 -16.11 -10.37
C VAL A 162 6.44 -17.27 -9.57
N ASP A 163 7.59 -17.09 -8.93
CA ASP A 163 8.23 -18.11 -8.08
C ASP A 163 7.33 -18.59 -6.94
N GLU A 164 6.51 -17.69 -6.39
CA GLU A 164 5.55 -18.01 -5.32
C GLU A 164 4.35 -18.81 -5.83
N ALA A 165 3.79 -18.45 -6.99
CA ALA A 165 2.76 -19.24 -7.65
C ALA A 165 3.28 -20.65 -7.97
N THR A 166 4.53 -20.77 -8.44
CA THR A 166 5.18 -22.06 -8.68
C THR A 166 5.43 -22.83 -7.38
N ARG A 167 5.79 -22.17 -6.28
CA ARG A 167 6.04 -22.82 -4.98
C ARG A 167 4.76 -23.33 -4.30
N VAL A 168 3.65 -22.58 -4.40
CA VAL A 168 2.32 -23.03 -3.91
C VAL A 168 1.85 -24.26 -4.70
N VAL A 169 2.05 -24.27 -6.03
CA VAL A 169 1.74 -25.42 -6.88
C VAL A 169 2.64 -26.63 -6.55
N ALA A 170 3.92 -26.39 -6.21
CA ALA A 170 4.86 -27.45 -5.87
C ALA A 170 4.64 -28.09 -4.49
N LEU A 171 4.07 -27.37 -3.53
CA LEU A 171 3.87 -27.85 -2.16
C LEU A 171 2.49 -28.51 -1.92
N GLY A 172 1.50 -28.29 -2.80
CA GLY A 172 0.16 -28.84 -2.68
C GLY A 172 -0.64 -28.28 -1.49
N PRO A 173 -2.00 -28.33 -1.51
CA PRO A 173 -2.78 -27.94 -0.35
C PRO A 173 -2.51 -28.92 0.80
N ASP A 174 -2.22 -28.38 1.99
CA ASP A 174 -2.05 -29.18 3.21
C ASP A 174 -3.24 -30.14 3.36
N ARG A 175 -2.92 -31.42 3.48
CA ARG A 175 -3.88 -32.49 3.68
C ARG A 175 -4.65 -32.23 4.97
N GLU A 176 -5.95 -31.96 4.87
CA GLU A 176 -6.87 -32.12 5.99
C GLU A 176 -6.76 -33.57 6.49
N GLU A 177 -6.33 -33.73 7.74
CA GLU A 177 -6.35 -35.01 8.44
C GLU A 177 -7.80 -35.49 8.55
N PRO A 178 -8.11 -36.75 8.18
CA PRO A 178 -9.45 -37.28 8.35
C PRO A 178 -9.69 -37.54 9.84
N THR A 179 -10.64 -36.80 10.42
CA THR A 179 -11.21 -37.13 11.72
C THR A 179 -11.90 -38.49 11.61
N ALA A 180 -11.28 -39.52 12.18
CA ALA A 180 -11.84 -40.86 12.25
C ALA A 180 -12.84 -40.97 13.43
N CYS A 181 -14.04 -41.48 13.08
CA CYS A 181 -15.13 -42.08 13.88
C CYS A 181 -15.54 -41.45 15.23
#